data_AF-A0A060BW32-F1
#
_entry.id   AF-A0A060BW32-F1
#
_cell.length_a   1.000
_cell.length_b   1.000
_cell.length_c   1.000
_cell.angle_alpha   90.00
_cell.angle_beta   90.00
_cell.angle_gamma   90.00
#
_symmetry.space_group_name_H-M   'P 1'
#
loop_
_entity.id
_entity.type
_entity.pdbx_description
1 polymer ?
#
loop_
_entity_poly.entity_id
_entity_poly.type
_entity_poly.pdbx_seq_one_letter_code
_entity_poly.pdbx_strand_id
1 'polypeptide(L)' 'MGPHTFNFKDICARLQQADGLITVTDAASLVKTVSGLLNDEDYRLWYGRHAVEVLYQNQGALQRLLQLLQPYLPQRSH' A
#
# COMPACT_ATOMS: atom_id res chain seq x y z
N MET A 1 -6.72 -7.31 0.66
CA MET A 1 -5.45 -8.06 0.58
C MET A 1 -5.62 -9.43 1.17
N GLY A 2 -5.12 -10.47 0.47
CA GLY A 2 -5.10 -11.84 1.00
C GLY A 2 -4.02 -12.04 2.06
N PRO A 3 -3.90 -13.24 2.64
CA PRO A 3 -2.95 -13.52 3.74
C PRO A 3 -1.48 -13.53 3.31
N HIS A 4 -1.19 -13.63 2.01
CA HIS A 4 0.17 -13.76 1.48
C HIS A 4 0.72 -12.42 0.97
N THR A 5 1.18 -11.57 1.89
CA THR A 5 1.66 -10.21 1.58
C THR A 5 3.18 -10.04 1.72
N PHE A 6 3.94 -11.12 1.88
CA PHE A 6 5.35 -11.08 2.26
C PHE A 6 6.24 -10.22 1.35
N ASN A 7 6.02 -10.27 0.03
CA ASN A 7 6.75 -9.45 -0.96
C ASN A 7 6.52 -7.94 -0.79
N PHE A 8 5.45 -7.55 -0.10
CA PHE A 8 4.99 -6.18 0.06
C PHE A 8 4.71 -5.86 1.53
N LYS A 9 5.40 -6.55 2.46
CA LYS A 9 5.10 -6.50 3.89
C LYS A 9 5.07 -5.08 4.43
N ASP A 10 6.07 -4.27 4.09
CA ASP A 10 6.20 -2.90 4.61
C ASP A 10 5.08 -1.98 4.12
N ILE A 11 4.76 -2.02 2.83
CA ILE A 11 3.69 -1.18 2.29
C ILE A 11 2.32 -1.65 2.76
N CYS A 12 2.09 -2.96 2.89
CA CYS A 12 0.85 -3.50 3.44
C CYS A 12 0.66 -3.11 4.91
N ALA A 13 1.73 -3.13 5.71
CA ALA A 13 1.69 -2.70 7.10
C ALA A 13 1.35 -1.21 7.21
N ARG A 14 1.95 -0.35 6.38
CA ARG A 14 1.64 1.09 6.33
C ARG A 14 0.19 1.34 5.93
N LEU A 15 -0.29 0.67 4.89
CA LEU A 15 -1.68 0.77 4.46
C LEU A 15 -2.65 0.28 5.56
N GLN A 16 -2.33 -0.81 6.27
CA GLN A 16 -3.17 -1.31 7.35
C GLN A 16 -3.21 -0.34 8.55
N GLN A 17 -2.09 0.30 8.89
CA GLN A 17 -2.00 1.29 9.97
C GLN A 17 -2.75 2.59 9.66
N ALA A 18 -2.82 2.95 8.38
CA ALA A 18 -3.53 4.13 7.92
C ALA A 18 -4.99 3.83 7.58
N ASP A 19 -5.48 2.61 7.77
CA ASP A 19 -6.79 2.18 7.30
C ASP A 19 -7.02 2.38 5.78
N GLY A 20 -5.97 2.23 5.00
CA GLY A 20 -5.99 2.18 3.53
C GLY A 20 -6.06 0.76 2.96
N LEU A 21 -6.19 -0.27 3.80
CA LEU A 21 -6.19 -1.67 3.37
C LEU A 21 -7.12 -2.52 4.24
N ILE A 22 -7.91 -3.36 3.58
CA ILE A 22 -8.74 -4.38 4.22
C ILE A 22 -8.12 -5.75 3.96
N THR A 23 -7.93 -6.53 5.02
CA THR A 23 -7.41 -7.90 4.94
C THR A 23 -8.58 -8.90 4.90
N VAL A 24 -8.50 -9.87 3.99
CA VAL A 24 -9.48 -10.96 3.82
C VAL A 24 -8.73 -12.29 3.82
N THR A 25 -9.30 -13.31 4.46
CA THR A 25 -8.63 -14.60 4.70
C THR A 25 -9.25 -15.75 3.92
N ASP A 26 -10.45 -15.56 3.38
CA ASP A 26 -11.23 -16.59 2.72
C ASP A 26 -12.29 -15.98 1.78
N ALA A 27 -13.03 -16.83 1.08
CA ALA A 27 -14.08 -16.41 0.15
C ALA A 27 -15.23 -15.67 0.86
N ALA A 28 -15.61 -16.07 2.07
CA ALA A 28 -16.72 -15.46 2.80
C ALA A 28 -16.40 -14.02 3.23
N SER A 29 -15.21 -13.80 3.80
CA SER A 29 -14.70 -12.48 4.17
C SER A 29 -14.50 -11.58 2.94
N LEU A 30 -14.08 -12.14 1.81
CA LEU A 30 -14.01 -11.40 0.53
C LEU A 30 -15.39 -10.92 0.08
N VAL A 31 -16.37 -11.83 0.00
CA VAL A 31 -17.74 -11.49 -0.43
C VAL A 31 -18.35 -10.43 0.48
N LYS A 32 -18.21 -10.60 1.81
CA LYS A 32 -18.69 -9.63 2.79
C LYS A 32 -18.05 -8.26 2.59
N THR A 33 -16.74 -8.21 2.43
CA THR A 33 -15.99 -6.95 2.29
C THR A 33 -16.37 -6.21 1.02
N VAL A 34 -16.40 -6.91 -0.12
CA VAL A 34 -16.76 -6.30 -1.41
C VAL A 34 -18.21 -5.82 -1.38
N SER A 35 -19.13 -6.63 -0.85
CA SER A 35 -20.54 -6.23 -0.72
C SER A 35 -20.70 -5.00 0.17
N GLY A 36 -19.93 -4.90 1.27
CA GLY A 36 -19.91 -3.71 2.13
C GLY A 36 -19.45 -2.47 1.37
N LEU A 37 -18.30 -2.54 0.69
CA LEU A 37 -17.75 -1.42 -0.08
C LEU A 37 -18.66 -0.96 -1.24
N LEU A 38 -19.42 -1.87 -1.85
CA LEU A 38 -20.34 -1.54 -2.93
C LEU A 38 -21.60 -0.83 -2.41
N ASN A 39 -22.07 -1.20 -1.21
CA ASN A 39 -23.31 -0.66 -0.63
C ASN A 39 -23.09 0.57 0.27
N ASP A 40 -21.85 0.85 0.66
CA ASP A 40 -21.50 1.96 1.55
C ASP A 40 -20.47 2.87 0.87
N GLU A 41 -20.94 4.03 0.41
CA GLU A 41 -20.11 5.03 -0.27
C GLU A 41 -19.09 5.67 0.67
N ASP A 42 -19.50 6.06 1.87
CA ASP A 42 -18.62 6.73 2.82
C ASP A 42 -17.49 5.79 3.25
N TYR A 43 -17.82 4.52 3.51
CA TYR A 43 -16.85 3.50 3.85
C TYR A 43 -15.82 3.26 2.72
N ARG A 44 -16.29 3.18 1.47
CA ARG A 44 -15.42 3.02 0.31
C ARG A 44 -14.53 4.24 0.08
N LEU A 45 -15.07 5.44 0.22
CA LEU A 45 -14.31 6.69 0.06
C LEU A 45 -13.29 6.87 1.18
N TRP A 46 -13.63 6.50 2.40
CA TRP A 46 -12.73 6.57 3.55
C TRP A 46 -11.49 5.70 3.32
N TYR A 47 -11.65 4.41 3.02
CA TYR A 47 -10.53 3.52 2.71
C TYR A 47 -9.72 4.01 1.50
N GLY A 48 -10.41 4.48 0.45
CA GLY A 48 -9.75 4.97 -0.76
C GLY A 48 -8.84 6.18 -0.51
N ARG A 49 -9.31 7.15 0.29
CA ARG A 49 -8.53 8.36 0.63
C ARG A 49 -7.30 8.01 1.46
N HIS A 50 -7.46 7.18 2.48
CA HIS A 50 -6.36 6.75 3.34
C HIS A 50 -5.31 5.95 2.56
N ALA A 51 -5.73 5.09 1.63
CA ALA A 51 -4.80 4.38 0.75
C ALA A 51 -3.98 5.34 -0.12
N VAL A 52 -4.65 6.35 -0.70
CA VAL A 52 -4.01 7.37 -1.54
C VAL A 52 -2.99 8.21 -0.73
N GLU A 53 -3.30 8.58 0.51
CA GLU A 53 -2.36 9.29 1.38
C GLU A 53 -1.06 8.51 1.62
N VAL A 54 -1.16 7.20 1.87
CA VAL A 54 0.03 6.34 2.03
C VAL A 54 0.88 6.32 0.75
N LEU A 55 0.25 6.30 -0.43
CA LEU A 55 0.96 6.36 -1.70
C LEU A 55 1.69 7.68 -1.89
N TYR A 56 1.04 8.81 -1.56
CA TYR A 56 1.69 10.13 -1.63
C TYR A 56 2.88 10.23 -0.68
N GLN A 57 2.78 9.70 0.53
CA GLN A 57 3.90 9.67 1.47
C GLN A 57 5.07 8.81 0.97
N ASN A 58 4.75 7.72 0.26
CA ASN A 58 5.76 6.82 -0.32
C ASN A 58 6.38 7.37 -1.62
N GLN A 59 5.71 8.31 -2.30
CA GLN A 59 6.17 8.86 -3.57
C GLN A 59 7.61 9.39 -3.47
N GLY A 60 8.41 9.13 -4.52
CA GLY A 60 9.81 9.54 -4.56
C GLY A 60 10.74 8.76 -3.62
N ALA A 61 10.28 7.69 -2.94
CA ALA A 61 11.15 6.85 -2.10
C ALA A 61 12.36 6.29 -2.88
N LEU A 62 12.15 5.80 -4.11
CA LEU A 62 13.24 5.32 -4.96
C LEU A 62 14.26 6.43 -5.27
N GLN A 63 13.79 7.62 -5.64
CA GLN A 63 14.68 8.71 -5.99
C GLN A 63 15.48 9.21 -4.78
N ARG A 64 14.83 9.32 -3.61
CA ARG A 64 15.52 9.60 -2.34
C ARG A 64 16.56 8.53 -2.01
N LEU A 65 16.22 7.26 -2.21
CA LEU A 65 17.16 6.15 -2.02
C LEU A 65 18.36 6.26 -2.96
N LEU A 66 18.14 6.51 -4.24
CA LEU A 66 19.22 6.67 -5.22
C LEU A 66 20.10 7.89 -4.92
N GLN A 67 19.52 9.00 -4.45
CA GLN A 67 20.28 10.18 -4.00
C GLN A 67 21.16 9.86 -2.80
N LEU A 68 20.65 9.10 -1.82
CA LEU A 68 21.43 8.65 -0.67
C LEU A 68 22.54 7.67 -1.05
N LEU A 69 22.30 6.81 -2.04
CA LEU A 69 23.30 5.86 -2.54
C LEU A 69 24.32 6.50 -3.48
N GLN A 70 24.02 7.66 -4.09
CA GLN A 70 24.84 8.31 -5.10
C GLN A 70 26.34 8.42 -4.73
N PRO A 71 26.73 8.77 -3.48
CA PRO A 71 28.14 8.84 -3.09
C PRO A 71 28.86 7.47 -3.05
N TYR A 72 28.12 6.38 -3.00
CA TYR A 72 28.63 5.00 -2.85
C TYR A 72 28.55 4.20 -4.16
N LEU A 73 27.88 4.71 -5.19
CA LEU A 73 27.76 4.04 -6.48
C LEU A 73 29.05 4.24 -7.29
N PRO A 74 29.55 3.19 -7.97
CA PRO A 74 30.67 3.33 -8.89
C PRO A 74 30.28 4.28 -10.03
N GLN A 75 31.26 5.02 -10.56
CA GLN A 75 31.05 5.80 -11.78
C GLN A 75 30.60 4.85 -12.89
N ARG A 76 29.53 5.21 -13.60
CA ARG A 76 29.05 4.43 -14.74
C ARG A 76 30.19 4.30 -15.76
N SER A 77 30.68 3.08 -15.95
CA SER A 77 31.54 2.74 -17.08
C SER A 77 30.74 2.97 -18.37
N HIS A 78 31.30 3.76 -19.28
CA HIS A 78 30.72 4.01 -20.61
C HIS A 78 30.69 2.76 -21.48
#